data_AF-A0A524DBG6-F1
#
_entry.id   AF-A0A524DBG6-F1
#
_cell.length_a   1.000
_cell.length_b   1.000
_cell.length_c   1.000
_cell.angle_alpha   90.00
_cell.angle_beta   90.00
_cell.angle_gamma   90.00
#
_symmetry.space_group_name_H-M   'P 1'
#
loop_
_entity.id
_entity.type
_entity.pdbx_description
1 polymer ?
#
loop_
_entity_poly.entity_id
_entity_poly.type
_entity_poly.pdbx_seq_one_letter_code
_entity_poly.pdbx_strand_id
1 'polypeptide(L)'
;MTQNSNINDYTEFDKTQLYEDLRVFLSPENSLKLPKSETTSKLLTNMYTPTEVFIIVKGFKKPLGPTLSWRIRRKTNIPKEKLKEILNDMIYKGKLIKKGPFYVIFPYIPGGFEFYFTTNRDDPERMTKA
;
A
#
# COMPACT_ATOMS: atom_id res chain seq x y z
N MET A 1 15.65 -23.03 17.91
CA MET A 1 14.89 -21.89 18.48
C MET A 1 14.46 -21.00 17.33
N THR A 2 13.33 -21.33 16.71
CA THR A 2 12.82 -20.61 15.54
C THR A 2 11.74 -19.68 16.08
N GLN A 3 12.05 -18.39 16.21
CA GLN A 3 11.05 -17.39 16.56
C GLN A 3 10.16 -17.18 15.34
N ASN A 4 9.01 -17.86 15.34
CA ASN A 4 7.86 -17.48 14.54
C ASN A 4 7.42 -16.08 15.00
N SER A 5 7.92 -15.05 14.33
CA SER A 5 7.40 -13.69 14.46
C SER A 5 6.03 -13.65 13.79
N ASN A 6 5.00 -14.09 14.52
CA ASN A 6 3.61 -13.84 14.18
C ASN A 6 3.41 -12.32 14.11
N ILE A 7 3.36 -11.79 12.89
CA ILE A 7 3.04 -10.39 12.59
C ILE A 7 1.53 -10.19 12.73
N ASN A 8 0.95 -10.51 13.89
CA ASN A 8 -0.47 -10.27 14.19
C ASN A 8 -0.69 -9.19 15.25
N ASP A 9 0.37 -8.62 15.83
CA ASP A 9 0.25 -7.81 17.05
C ASP A 9 0.41 -6.30 16.86
N TYR A 10 -0.19 -5.78 15.78
CA TYR A 10 -0.43 -4.34 15.70
C TYR A 10 -1.87 -4.11 15.26
N THR A 11 -2.76 -4.10 16.26
CA THR A 11 -4.15 -3.59 16.25
C THR A 11 -5.12 -4.40 15.38
N GLU A 12 -6.15 -4.95 16.02
CA GLU A 12 -7.27 -5.62 15.40
C GLU A 12 -8.13 -4.58 14.67
N PHE A 13 -7.73 -4.23 13.45
CA PHE A 13 -8.49 -3.32 12.60
C PHE A 13 -9.56 -4.10 11.85
N ASP A 14 -10.76 -3.53 11.74
CA ASP A 14 -11.76 -4.01 10.79
C ASP A 14 -11.17 -3.90 9.37
N LYS A 15 -10.78 -5.05 8.82
CA LYS A 15 -10.20 -5.16 7.49
C LYS A 15 -11.14 -4.53 6.46
N THR A 16 -12.45 -4.70 6.60
CA THR A 16 -13.45 -4.18 5.66
C THR A 16 -13.37 -2.67 5.59
N GLN A 17 -13.42 -2.02 6.76
CA GLN A 17 -13.31 -0.57 6.84
C GLN A 17 -11.94 -0.08 6.35
N LEU A 18 -10.86 -0.80 6.65
CA LEU A 18 -9.51 -0.42 6.24
C LEU A 18 -9.34 -0.41 4.72
N TYR A 19 -9.90 -1.40 4.01
CA TYR A 19 -9.90 -1.41 2.55
C TYR A 19 -10.86 -0.37 1.94
N GLU A 20 -11.97 -0.06 2.62
CA GLU A 20 -12.84 1.04 2.19
C GLU A 20 -12.13 2.39 2.32
N ASP A 21 -11.40 2.63 3.41
CA ASP A 21 -10.57 3.82 3.59
C ASP A 21 -9.51 3.92 2.47
N LEU A 22 -8.91 2.81 2.08
CA LEU A 22 -7.98 2.78 0.95
C LEU A 22 -8.65 3.13 -0.37
N ARG A 23 -9.84 2.57 -0.64
CA ARG A 23 -10.61 2.87 -1.85
C ARG A 23 -10.86 4.38 -1.97
N VAL A 24 -11.28 5.01 -0.87
CA VAL A 24 -11.50 6.45 -0.80
C VAL A 24 -10.19 7.22 -0.96
N PHE A 25 -9.13 6.79 -0.27
CA PHE A 25 -7.81 7.43 -0.35
C PHE A 25 -7.26 7.45 -1.78
N LEU A 26 -7.36 6.33 -2.52
CA LEU A 26 -6.90 6.20 -3.89
C LEU A 26 -7.83 6.88 -4.92
N SER A 27 -8.97 7.43 -4.48
CA SER A 27 -9.98 8.09 -5.31
C SER A 27 -10.11 9.59 -4.99
N PRO A 28 -9.05 10.40 -5.12
CA PRO A 28 -9.13 11.83 -4.83
C PRO A 28 -10.14 12.53 -5.75
N GLU A 29 -10.71 13.66 -5.31
CA GLU A 29 -11.83 14.35 -5.98
C GLU A 29 -11.62 14.63 -7.47
N ASN A 30 -10.38 14.91 -7.86
CA ASN A 30 -10.01 15.24 -9.25
C ASN A 30 -9.53 14.03 -10.06
N SER A 31 -9.82 12.80 -9.61
CA SER A 31 -9.44 11.54 -10.28
C SER A 31 -10.65 10.64 -10.49
N LEU A 32 -10.50 9.67 -11.40
CA LEU A 32 -11.46 8.59 -11.57
C LEU A 32 -11.60 7.84 -10.24
N LYS A 33 -12.84 7.72 -9.78
CA LYS A 33 -13.17 7.11 -8.49
C LYS A 33 -13.29 5.60 -8.65
N LEU A 34 -12.70 4.86 -7.71
CA LEU A 34 -12.94 3.43 -7.58
C LEU A 34 -14.39 3.21 -7.11
N PRO A 35 -15.24 2.51 -7.88
CA PRO A 35 -16.61 2.24 -7.47
C PRO A 35 -16.64 1.33 -6.24
N LYS A 36 -17.65 1.48 -5.38
CA LYS A 36 -17.89 0.55 -4.28
C LYS A 36 -18.57 -0.71 -4.82
N SER A 37 -17.78 -1.75 -5.05
CA SER A 37 -18.26 -3.04 -5.57
C SER A 37 -17.37 -4.18 -5.09
N GLU A 38 -17.89 -5.40 -5.14
CA GLU A 38 -17.13 -6.61 -4.80
C GLU A 38 -15.86 -6.74 -5.67
N THR A 39 -15.95 -6.37 -6.95
CA THR A 39 -14.80 -6.37 -7.87
C THR A 39 -13.70 -5.42 -7.41
N THR A 40 -14.04 -4.20 -6.98
CA THR A 40 -13.07 -3.26 -6.42
C THR A 40 -12.44 -3.79 -5.15
N SER A 41 -13.24 -4.39 -4.25
CA SER A 41 -12.73 -4.98 -3.02
C SER A 41 -11.75 -6.11 -3.30
N LYS A 42 -12.06 -7.02 -4.24
CA LYS A 42 -11.16 -8.09 -4.69
C LYS A 42 -9.88 -7.53 -5.30
N LEU A 43 -9.98 -6.50 -6.15
CA LEU A 43 -8.82 -5.83 -6.73
C LEU A 43 -7.87 -5.29 -5.65
N LEU A 44 -8.39 -4.49 -4.71
CA LEU A 44 -7.57 -3.87 -3.66
C LEU A 44 -6.94 -4.89 -2.72
N THR A 45 -7.68 -5.95 -2.35
CA THR A 45 -7.19 -7.03 -1.47
C THR A 45 -6.15 -7.92 -2.15
N ASN A 46 -6.19 -8.07 -3.47
CA ASN A 46 -5.16 -8.77 -4.23
C ASN A 46 -3.88 -7.93 -4.36
N MET A 47 -4.03 -6.61 -4.55
CA MET A 47 -2.91 -5.69 -4.73
C MET A 47 -2.17 -5.37 -3.44
N TYR A 48 -2.88 -5.23 -2.32
CA TYR A 48 -2.29 -4.77 -1.06
C TYR A 48 -2.54 -5.75 0.07
N THR A 49 -1.54 -5.94 0.93
CA THR A 49 -1.72 -6.64 2.21
C THR A 49 -2.35 -5.69 3.24
N PRO A 50 -3.00 -6.20 4.30
CA PRO A 50 -3.56 -5.35 5.35
C PRO A 50 -2.55 -4.37 5.97
N THR A 51 -1.29 -4.79 6.14
CA THR A 51 -0.22 -3.94 6.66
C THR A 51 0.13 -2.79 5.71
N GLU A 52 0.21 -3.08 4.40
CA GLU A 52 0.44 -2.04 3.40
C GLU A 52 -0.72 -1.03 3.37
N VAL A 53 -1.95 -1.52 3.43
CA VAL A 53 -3.16 -0.68 3.46
C VAL A 53 -3.12 0.25 4.66
N PHE A 54 -2.80 -0.29 5.85
CA PHE A 54 -2.65 0.49 7.07
C PHE A 54 -1.61 1.60 6.92
N ILE A 55 -0.43 1.27 6.38
CA ILE A 55 0.63 2.26 6.13
C ILE A 55 0.18 3.34 5.16
N ILE A 56 -0.54 2.98 4.09
CA ILE A 56 -1.05 3.93 3.11
C ILE A 56 -2.05 4.88 3.77
N VAL A 57 -3.11 4.32 4.34
CA VAL A 57 -4.25 5.07 4.88
C VAL A 57 -3.83 5.94 6.07
N LYS A 58 -3.01 5.42 6.99
CA LYS A 58 -2.63 6.16 8.20
C LYS A 58 -1.33 6.93 8.03
N GLY A 59 -0.40 6.46 7.21
CA GLY A 59 0.91 7.08 7.02
C GLY A 59 0.91 8.30 6.10
N PHE A 60 0.12 8.25 5.02
CA PHE A 60 0.09 9.31 4.01
C PHE A 60 -1.03 10.32 4.29
N LYS A 61 -0.92 11.52 3.74
CA LYS A 61 -1.97 12.55 3.84
C LYS A 61 -2.94 12.48 2.66
N LYS A 62 -2.40 12.28 1.46
CA LYS A 62 -3.13 12.19 0.20
C LYS A 62 -2.24 11.51 -0.86
N PRO A 63 -2.81 10.93 -1.93
CA PRO A 63 -2.04 10.53 -3.10
C PRO A 63 -1.27 11.71 -3.71
N LEU A 64 -0.17 11.41 -4.40
CA LEU A 64 0.79 12.35 -4.99
C LEU A 64 1.45 13.31 -3.98
N GLY A 65 1.15 13.19 -2.68
CA GLY A 65 1.76 13.97 -1.63
C GLY A 65 3.10 13.35 -1.18
N PRO A 66 4.25 14.01 -1.43
CA PRO A 66 5.55 13.50 -0.98
C PRO A 66 5.58 13.41 0.56
N THR A 67 5.90 12.22 1.06
CA THR A 67 5.86 11.93 2.50
C THR A 67 7.20 11.36 2.97
N LEU A 68 7.73 11.88 4.07
CA LEU A 68 8.98 11.40 4.68
C LEU A 68 8.74 10.15 5.53
N SER A 69 9.68 9.20 5.53
CA SER A 69 9.58 7.95 6.31
C SER A 69 9.35 8.18 7.80
N TRP A 70 9.98 9.20 8.41
CA TRP A 70 9.80 9.50 9.83
C TRP A 70 8.37 9.98 10.15
N ARG A 71 7.70 10.65 9.20
CA ARG A 71 6.28 11.05 9.37
C ARG A 71 5.37 9.82 9.33
N ILE A 72 5.62 8.91 8.39
CA ILE A 72 4.90 7.64 8.29
C ILE A 72 5.09 6.85 9.60
N ARG A 73 6.32 6.72 10.09
CA ARG A 73 6.64 6.08 11.38
C ARG A 73 5.86 6.70 12.54
N ARG A 74 5.86 8.03 12.66
CA ARG A 74 5.16 8.73 13.75
C ARG A 74 3.65 8.46 13.74
N LYS A 75 3.05 8.33 12.57
CA LYS A 75 1.61 8.08 12.43
C LYS A 75 1.21 6.62 12.58
N THR A 76 2.08 5.69 12.18
CA THR A 76 1.80 4.25 12.16
C THR A 76 2.33 3.53 13.39
N ASN A 77 3.23 4.16 14.15
CA ASN A 77 3.96 3.59 15.27
C ASN A 77 4.77 2.32 14.94
N ILE A 78 5.10 2.11 13.66
CA ILE A 78 5.90 0.96 13.21
C ILE A 78 7.39 1.24 13.50
N PRO A 79 8.15 0.26 14.03
CA PRO A 79 9.59 0.38 14.22
C PRO A 79 10.32 0.80 12.94
N LYS A 80 11.39 1.59 13.06
CA LYS A 80 12.07 2.21 11.91
C LYS A 80 12.57 1.17 10.90
N GLU A 81 13.18 0.11 11.40
CA GLU A 81 13.78 -0.97 10.60
C GLU A 81 12.69 -1.73 9.85
N LYS A 82 11.61 -2.11 10.56
CA LYS A 82 10.45 -2.78 9.98
C LYS A 82 9.73 -1.91 8.95
N LEU A 83 9.53 -0.63 9.24
CA LEU A 83 8.91 0.29 8.28
C LEU A 83 9.77 0.44 7.03
N LYS A 84 11.10 0.53 7.19
CA LYS A 84 12.03 0.62 6.05
C LYS A 84 11.93 -0.62 5.16
N GLU A 85 11.88 -1.80 5.75
CA GLU A 85 11.70 -3.07 5.03
C GLU A 85 10.39 -3.06 4.22
N ILE A 86 9.26 -2.77 4.87
CA ILE A 86 7.95 -2.75 4.20
C ILE A 86 7.91 -1.70 3.09
N LEU A 87 8.41 -0.49 3.32
CA LEU A 87 8.42 0.55 2.29
C LEU A 87 9.32 0.18 1.10
N ASN A 88 10.47 -0.46 1.35
CA ASN A 88 11.35 -0.92 0.27
C ASN A 88 10.70 -2.05 -0.54
N ASP A 89 10.01 -2.99 0.11
CA ASP A 89 9.24 -4.04 -0.57
C ASP A 89 8.12 -3.44 -1.43
N MET A 90 7.36 -2.48 -0.89
CA MET A 90 6.34 -1.76 -1.66
C MET A 90 6.90 -1.01 -2.87
N ILE A 91 8.12 -0.44 -2.76
CA ILE A 91 8.80 0.20 -3.90
C ILE A 91 9.21 -0.85 -4.93
N TYR A 92 9.81 -1.95 -4.49
CA TYR A 92 10.22 -3.05 -5.35
C TYR A 92 9.04 -3.62 -6.16
N LYS A 93 7.87 -3.74 -5.52
CA LYS A 93 6.60 -4.16 -6.12
C LYS A 93 5.88 -3.06 -6.92
N GLY A 94 6.47 -1.88 -7.07
CA GLY A 94 5.88 -0.78 -7.85
C GLY A 94 4.69 -0.05 -7.21
N LYS A 95 4.40 -0.30 -5.93
CA LYS A 95 3.26 0.28 -5.22
C LYS A 95 3.53 1.70 -4.73
N LEU A 96 4.81 2.04 -4.56
CA LEU A 96 5.29 3.36 -4.14
C LEU A 96 6.43 3.82 -5.04
N ILE A 97 6.56 5.13 -5.21
CA ILE A 97 7.71 5.75 -5.85
C ILE A 97 8.56 6.44 -4.78
N LYS A 98 9.88 6.21 -4.86
CA LYS A 98 10.87 6.87 -4.01
C LYS A 98 11.62 7.94 -4.79
N LYS A 99 11.61 9.16 -4.28
CA LYS A 99 12.39 10.29 -4.82
C LYS A 99 13.16 10.95 -3.68
N GLY A 100 14.45 10.63 -3.57
CA GLY A 100 15.27 11.06 -2.44
C GLY A 100 14.71 10.55 -1.11
N PRO A 101 14.43 11.43 -0.13
CA PRO A 101 13.87 11.04 1.16
C PRO A 101 12.34 10.84 1.14
N PHE A 102 11.69 11.14 0.02
CA PHE A 102 10.24 11.16 -0.10
C PHE A 102 9.69 9.86 -0.72
N TYR A 103 8.57 9.43 -0.17
CA TYR A 103 7.73 8.35 -0.69
C TYR A 103 6.45 8.96 -1.25
N VAL A 104 6.03 8.49 -2.41
CA VAL A 104 4.83 8.94 -3.11
C VAL A 104 4.00 7.72 -3.49
N ILE A 105 2.70 7.79 -3.24
CA ILE A 105 1.72 6.85 -3.76
C ILE A 105 0.86 7.55 -4.80
N PHE A 106 0.60 6.89 -5.92
CA PHE A 106 -0.28 7.39 -6.96
C PHE A 106 -1.75 7.07 -6.62
N PRO A 107 -2.70 7.91 -7.04
CA PRO A 107 -4.11 7.53 -6.99
C PRO A 107 -4.35 6.36 -7.95
N TYR A 108 -5.53 5.76 -7.84
CA TYR A 108 -5.97 4.82 -8.86
C TYR A 108 -6.20 5.58 -10.17
N ILE A 109 -5.54 5.14 -11.24
CA ILE A 109 -5.68 5.71 -12.59
C ILE A 109 -6.08 4.56 -13.53
N PRO A 110 -7.33 4.49 -13.99
CA PRO A 110 -7.76 3.59 -15.07
C PRO A 110 -6.87 3.77 -16.31
N GLY A 111 -6.39 2.68 -16.90
CA GLY A 111 -5.38 2.71 -17.98
C GLY A 111 -3.94 2.94 -17.50
N GLY A 112 -3.73 3.55 -16.33
CA GLY A 112 -2.41 3.61 -15.68
C GLY A 112 -1.95 2.27 -15.10
N PHE A 113 -2.86 1.29 -15.01
CA PHE A 113 -2.56 -0.10 -14.61
C PHE A 113 -1.41 -0.67 -15.45
N GLU A 114 -1.39 -0.39 -16.75
CA GLU A 114 -0.28 -0.78 -17.63
C GLU A 114 1.05 -0.25 -17.11
N PHE A 115 1.13 0.97 -16.59
CA PHE A 115 2.37 1.50 -16.01
C PHE A 115 2.78 0.75 -14.73
N TYR A 116 1.84 0.39 -13.86
CA TYR A 116 2.15 -0.37 -12.64
C TYR A 116 2.68 -1.79 -12.95
N PHE A 117 2.17 -2.44 -14.00
CA PHE A 117 2.55 -3.80 -14.41
C PHE A 117 3.72 -3.86 -15.39
N THR A 118 3.89 -2.85 -16.25
CA THR A 118 4.99 -2.81 -17.23
C THR A 118 6.29 -2.30 -16.64
N THR A 119 6.24 -1.53 -15.55
CA THR A 119 7.46 -0.94 -14.95
C THR A 119 8.03 -1.72 -13.78
N ASN A 120 7.31 -2.70 -13.20
CA ASN A 120 7.79 -3.47 -12.04
C ASN A 120 7.60 -4.96 -12.21
N ARG A 121 8.53 -5.74 -11.64
CA ARG A 121 8.50 -7.20 -11.63
C ARG A 121 7.40 -7.67 -10.68
N ASP A 122 6.53 -8.55 -11.18
CA ASP A 122 5.56 -9.24 -10.33
C ASP A 122 6.31 -10.12 -9.29
N ASP A 123 5.63 -10.45 -8.19
CA ASP A 123 6.19 -11.29 -7.14
C ASP A 123 6.48 -12.71 -7.69
N PRO A 124 7.74 -13.20 -7.66
CA PRO A 124 8.09 -14.51 -8.22
C PRO A 124 7.27 -15.67 -7.64
N GLU A 125 6.88 -15.57 -6.36
CA GLU A 125 6.08 -16.61 -5.69
C GLU A 125 4.61 -16.61 -6.14
N ARG A 126 4.12 -15.49 -6.67
CA ARG A 126 2.77 -15.40 -7.24
C ARG A 126 2.74 -15.83 -8.70
N MET A 127 3.80 -15.53 -9.48
CA MET A 127 3.90 -15.96 -10.88
C MET A 127 3.98 -17.48 -11.06
N THR A 128 4.49 -18.20 -10.07
CA THR A 128 4.65 -19.66 -10.11
C THR A 128 3.37 -20.45 -9.78
N LYS A 129 2.30 -19.76 -9.33
CA LYS A 129 1.02 -20.37 -8.95
C LYS A 129 -0.09 -20.16 -10.00
N ALA A 130 0.24 -19.61 -11.16
CA ALA A 130 -0.67 -19.41 -12.28
C ALA A 130 -0.55 -20.53 -13.31
#